data_AF-A0A897MZF9-F1
#
_entry.id   AF-A0A897MZF9-F1
#
_cell.length_a   1.000
_cell.length_b   1.000
_cell.length_c   1.000
_cell.angle_alpha   90.00
_cell.angle_beta   90.00
_cell.angle_gamma   90.00
#
_symmetry.space_group_name_H-M   'P 1'
#
loop_
_entity.id
_entity.type
_entity.pdbx_description
1 polymer ?
#
loop_
_entity_poly.entity_id
_entity_poly.type
_entity_poly.pdbx_seq_one_letter_code
_entity_poly.pdbx_strand_id
1 'polypeptide(L)'
;MKTTMTWINWEKESRLVFDLKAGLEAALEEKELELETSQWTGIPGFNDANIKVNKIVHRAIEQFDLPILSTWYRYGQYEPHEEFTPSEVQPRTLDHHAFPAEASIPYRDFPSAKEFKGFFLECDIESILEQDLYEFLQENYTKTAPSEYKQLYLANLQVFKLLDEMTEEENLTEDTKYYRDQMGNYTSRIRRRLIANPTFDEETVEIVIQSLRAIKQALVALSQTEDIQSDQIGYFETAREEYHESIWPLPAIQISIDKASGVEADEFKNKGREMLRDIRDEASNKSDELTDDIYEMGLAPTEEDYRTIQDDLDESWKKVENSAIRI
;
A
#
# COMPACT_ATOMS: atom_id res chain seq x y z
N MET A 1 -16.50 -25.11 28.77
CA MET A 1 -15.09 -25.52 28.60
C MET A 1 -14.63 -25.19 27.19
N LYS A 2 -14.19 -23.94 26.95
CA LYS A 2 -13.72 -23.46 25.62
C LYS A 2 -12.44 -22.59 25.71
N THR A 3 -11.75 -22.62 26.84
CA THR A 3 -10.68 -21.63 27.16
C THR A 3 -9.26 -22.20 27.04
N THR A 4 -9.11 -23.47 26.64
CA THR A 4 -7.81 -24.18 26.67
C THR A 4 -7.15 -24.28 25.29
N MET A 5 -7.85 -23.96 24.19
CA MET A 5 -7.30 -24.07 22.82
C MET A 5 -6.59 -22.80 22.33
N THR A 6 -6.92 -21.62 22.85
CA THR A 6 -6.36 -20.33 22.39
C THR A 6 -4.92 -20.10 22.87
N TRP A 7 -4.64 -20.37 24.15
CA TRP A 7 -3.29 -20.17 24.71
C TRP A 7 -2.20 -21.03 24.07
N ILE A 8 -2.53 -22.29 23.76
CA ILE A 8 -1.60 -23.24 23.13
C ILE A 8 -1.24 -22.82 21.70
N ASN A 9 -2.11 -22.06 21.06
CA ASN A 9 -1.91 -21.60 19.70
C ASN A 9 -1.10 -20.31 19.64
N TRP A 10 -1.37 -19.36 20.53
CA TRP A 10 -0.60 -18.12 20.68
C TRP A 10 0.87 -18.40 21.00
N GLU A 11 1.15 -19.26 21.98
CA GLU A 11 2.53 -19.60 22.36
C GLU A 11 3.29 -20.31 21.21
N LYS A 12 2.58 -21.01 20.33
CA LYS A 12 3.18 -21.62 19.13
C LYS A 12 3.45 -20.57 18.06
N GLU A 13 2.50 -19.69 17.80
CA GLU A 13 2.67 -18.60 16.84
C GLU A 13 3.86 -17.72 17.22
N SER A 14 3.96 -17.28 18.48
CA SER A 14 5.10 -16.50 18.98
C SER A 14 6.45 -17.22 18.81
N ARG A 15 6.50 -18.54 19.01
CA ARG A 15 7.73 -19.33 18.80
C ARG A 15 8.11 -19.42 17.32
N LEU A 16 7.14 -19.53 16.41
CA LEU A 16 7.40 -19.52 14.98
C LEU A 16 7.84 -18.15 14.49
N VAL A 17 7.18 -17.08 14.98
CA VAL A 17 7.60 -15.70 14.72
C VAL A 17 9.04 -15.49 15.18
N PHE A 18 9.39 -16.01 16.36
CA PHE A 18 10.75 -15.96 16.90
C PHE A 18 11.77 -16.69 16.00
N ASP A 19 11.50 -17.94 15.61
CA ASP A 19 12.40 -18.72 14.74
C ASP A 19 12.53 -18.09 13.35
N LEU A 20 11.43 -17.54 12.80
CA LEU A 20 11.40 -16.88 11.50
C LEU A 20 12.22 -15.58 11.51
N LYS A 21 12.04 -14.76 12.54
CA LYS A 21 12.85 -13.56 12.78
C LYS A 21 14.33 -13.91 12.92
N ALA A 22 14.65 -14.91 13.73
CA ALA A 22 16.02 -15.39 13.92
C ALA A 22 16.69 -15.80 12.61
N GLY A 23 15.96 -16.51 11.76
CA GLY A 23 16.43 -16.90 10.43
C GLY A 23 16.74 -15.69 9.54
N LEU A 24 15.85 -14.69 9.54
CA LEU A 24 16.03 -13.46 8.77
C LEU A 24 17.23 -12.64 9.27
N GLU A 25 17.34 -12.43 10.57
CA GLU A 25 18.46 -11.71 11.20
C GLU A 25 19.81 -12.36 10.89
N ALA A 26 19.86 -13.70 10.90
CA ALA A 26 21.05 -14.45 10.58
C ALA A 26 21.39 -14.48 9.08
N ALA A 27 20.40 -14.30 8.21
CA ALA A 27 20.63 -14.14 6.77
C ALA A 27 21.14 -12.74 6.44
N LEU A 28 20.59 -11.70 7.09
CA LEU A 28 21.08 -10.32 6.99
C LEU A 28 22.54 -10.21 7.46
N GLU A 29 22.86 -10.81 8.60
CA GLU A 29 24.24 -10.88 9.12
C GLU A 29 25.20 -11.54 8.13
N GLU A 30 24.83 -12.70 7.57
CA GLU A 30 25.70 -13.41 6.62
C GLU A 30 25.90 -12.65 5.31
N LYS A 31 24.94 -11.82 4.92
CA LYS A 31 25.00 -10.95 3.75
C LYS A 31 25.61 -9.57 4.05
N GLU A 32 25.97 -9.30 5.31
CA GLU A 32 26.46 -7.99 5.77
C GLU A 32 25.48 -6.84 5.42
N LEU A 33 24.18 -7.11 5.48
CA LEU A 33 23.12 -6.15 5.14
C LEU A 33 22.54 -5.51 6.40
N GLU A 34 22.41 -4.19 6.42
CA GLU A 34 21.69 -3.46 7.48
C GLU A 34 20.33 -2.99 6.97
N LEU A 35 19.31 -3.01 7.85
CA LEU A 35 18.00 -2.46 7.53
C LEU A 35 17.97 -0.99 7.92
N GLU A 36 17.83 -0.11 6.92
CA GLU A 36 17.70 1.32 7.17
C GLU A 36 16.38 1.62 7.88
N THR A 37 16.46 2.13 9.10
CA THR A 37 15.28 2.49 9.91
C THR A 37 14.74 3.88 9.57
N SER A 38 15.48 4.68 8.79
CA SER A 38 15.30 6.13 8.65
C SER A 38 14.97 6.64 7.24
N GLN A 39 14.77 5.78 6.23
CA GLN A 39 14.28 6.26 4.93
C GLN A 39 12.81 6.66 5.06
N TRP A 40 12.62 7.89 5.53
CA TRP A 40 11.34 8.56 5.57
C TRP A 40 10.87 8.81 4.15
N THR A 41 9.76 8.21 3.79
CA THR A 41 9.13 8.31 2.47
C THR A 41 8.27 9.58 2.32
N GLY A 42 8.32 10.49 3.29
CA GLY A 42 7.41 11.63 3.33
C GLY A 42 6.02 11.32 3.90
N ILE A 43 5.76 10.10 4.40
CA ILE A 43 4.45 9.69 4.94
C ILE A 43 4.62 8.89 6.25
N PRO A 44 3.92 9.27 7.34
CA PRO A 44 3.92 8.52 8.60
C PRO A 44 3.63 7.03 8.45
N GLY A 45 4.53 6.19 8.97
CA GLY A 45 4.36 4.73 8.95
C GLY A 45 4.66 4.06 7.61
N PHE A 46 4.95 4.82 6.55
CA PHE A 46 5.43 4.31 5.27
C PHE A 46 6.96 4.24 5.29
N ASN A 47 7.51 3.08 5.65
CA ASN A 47 8.96 2.82 5.65
C ASN A 47 9.26 1.72 4.63
N ASP A 48 10.11 2.03 3.64
CA ASP A 48 10.46 1.12 2.54
C ASP A 48 11.02 -0.23 3.04
N ALA A 49 12.00 -0.18 3.95
CA ALA A 49 12.58 -1.38 4.54
C ALA A 49 11.53 -2.21 5.27
N ASN A 50 10.60 -1.58 6.00
CA ASN A 50 9.50 -2.29 6.66
C ASN A 50 8.59 -3.00 5.65
N ILE A 51 8.27 -2.34 4.54
CA ILE A 51 7.43 -2.93 3.49
C ILE A 51 8.12 -4.13 2.87
N LYS A 52 9.39 -4.02 2.52
CA LYS A 52 10.15 -5.12 1.91
C LYS A 52 10.35 -6.28 2.87
N VAL A 53 10.66 -6.02 4.14
CA VAL A 53 10.80 -7.05 5.19
C VAL A 53 9.52 -7.85 5.36
N ASN A 54 8.37 -7.20 5.51
CA ASN A 54 7.08 -7.91 5.60
C ASN A 54 6.87 -8.86 4.40
N LYS A 55 7.29 -8.46 3.20
CA LYS A 55 7.04 -9.22 1.96
C LYS A 55 8.00 -10.41 1.87
N ILE A 56 9.22 -10.25 2.36
CA ILE A 56 10.19 -11.34 2.52
C ILE A 56 9.68 -12.36 3.56
N VAL A 57 9.20 -11.89 4.71
CA VAL A 57 8.61 -12.73 5.76
C VAL A 57 7.38 -13.48 5.27
N HIS A 58 6.46 -12.80 4.58
CA HIS A 58 5.27 -13.42 3.99
C HIS A 58 5.62 -14.57 3.04
N ARG A 59 6.67 -14.42 2.22
CA ARG A 59 7.12 -15.50 1.32
C ARG A 59 7.53 -16.76 2.10
N ALA A 60 8.17 -16.60 3.26
CA ALA A 60 8.50 -17.74 4.12
C ALA A 60 7.23 -18.37 4.72
N ILE A 61 6.29 -17.54 5.18
CA ILE A 61 5.00 -18.01 5.71
C ILE A 61 4.27 -18.86 4.66
N GLU A 62 4.20 -18.40 3.40
CA GLU A 62 3.59 -19.15 2.31
C GLU A 62 4.39 -20.41 1.93
N GLN A 63 5.71 -20.29 1.79
CA GLN A 63 6.57 -21.41 1.38
C GLN A 63 6.49 -22.59 2.35
N PHE A 64 6.39 -22.31 3.65
CA PHE A 64 6.37 -23.32 4.71
C PHE A 64 4.98 -23.60 5.28
N ASP A 65 3.91 -23.01 4.70
CA ASP A 65 2.53 -23.13 5.19
C ASP A 65 2.41 -22.86 6.70
N LEU A 66 3.06 -21.77 7.15
CA LEU A 66 3.13 -21.44 8.57
C LEU A 66 1.77 -20.94 9.06
N PRO A 67 1.28 -21.41 10.21
CA PRO A 67 0.01 -20.96 10.77
C PRO A 67 0.14 -19.61 11.50
N ILE A 68 0.92 -18.68 10.96
CA ILE A 68 1.12 -17.31 11.48
C ILE A 68 0.03 -16.41 10.88
N LEU A 69 -0.46 -15.45 11.65
CA LEU A 69 -1.39 -14.44 11.15
C LEU A 69 -0.77 -13.65 10.00
N SER A 70 -1.40 -13.77 8.83
CA SER A 70 -1.00 -13.06 7.61
C SER A 70 -2.22 -12.47 6.92
N THR A 71 -2.07 -11.29 6.33
CA THR A 71 -3.16 -10.62 5.61
C THR A 71 -2.65 -9.69 4.51
N TRP A 72 -3.55 -8.92 3.89
CA TRP A 72 -3.26 -7.91 2.87
C TRP A 72 -3.81 -6.56 3.33
N TYR A 73 -2.96 -5.53 3.42
CA TYR A 73 -3.32 -4.18 3.87
C TYR A 73 -2.73 -3.10 2.95
N ARG A 74 -2.52 -1.86 3.43
CA ARG A 74 -2.18 -0.65 2.64
C ARG A 74 -1.18 -0.90 1.50
N TYR A 75 -0.13 -1.68 1.75
CA TYR A 75 0.97 -1.95 0.81
C TYR A 75 1.12 -3.44 0.46
N GLY A 76 0.01 -4.17 0.37
CA GLY A 76 0.00 -5.60 0.06
C GLY A 76 0.13 -6.48 1.29
N GLN A 77 0.93 -7.54 1.22
CA GLN A 77 1.11 -8.48 2.33
C GLN A 77 1.52 -7.78 3.62
N TYR A 78 0.93 -8.24 4.72
CA TYR A 78 1.09 -7.62 6.02
C TYR A 78 0.95 -8.66 7.13
N GLU A 79 1.93 -8.65 8.01
CA GLU A 79 2.04 -9.50 9.18
C GLU A 79 1.95 -8.59 10.41
N PRO A 80 0.84 -8.59 11.16
CA PRO A 80 0.63 -7.68 12.29
C PRO A 80 1.42 -8.10 13.53
N HIS A 81 2.73 -8.31 13.38
CA HIS A 81 3.68 -8.68 14.42
C HIS A 81 4.77 -7.61 14.49
N GLU A 82 4.90 -6.95 15.65
CA GLU A 82 5.90 -5.88 15.87
C GLU A 82 7.33 -6.39 15.69
N GLU A 83 7.52 -7.70 15.88
CA GLU A 83 8.77 -8.43 15.71
C GLU A 83 9.35 -8.35 14.29
N PHE A 84 8.53 -8.05 13.27
CA PHE A 84 8.96 -7.94 11.87
C PHE A 84 9.18 -6.50 11.41
N THR A 85 9.30 -5.55 12.34
CA THR A 85 9.68 -4.17 12.01
C THR A 85 11.19 -4.03 11.84
N PRO A 86 11.69 -3.07 11.01
CA PRO A 86 13.12 -2.83 10.87
C PRO A 86 13.84 -2.49 12.19
N SER A 87 13.14 -1.90 13.18
CA SER A 87 13.73 -1.65 14.50
C SER A 87 13.95 -2.93 15.31
N GLU A 88 13.11 -3.93 15.11
CA GLU A 88 13.18 -5.20 15.85
C GLU A 88 14.03 -6.23 15.14
N VAL A 89 14.03 -6.25 13.81
CA VAL A 89 14.86 -7.14 12.97
C VAL A 89 16.21 -6.47 12.72
N GLN A 90 17.28 -7.03 13.28
CA GLN A 90 18.64 -6.52 13.09
C GLN A 90 19.63 -7.66 12.81
N PRO A 91 20.71 -7.42 12.04
CA PRO A 91 21.72 -8.44 11.75
C PRO A 91 22.30 -9.05 13.03
N ARG A 92 22.16 -10.38 13.18
CA ARG A 92 22.63 -11.11 14.37
C ARG A 92 23.02 -12.54 14.02
N THR A 93 24.14 -13.02 14.58
CA THR A 93 24.53 -14.43 14.46
C THR A 93 23.62 -15.35 15.27
N LEU A 94 23.41 -16.59 14.77
CA LEU A 94 22.65 -17.62 15.51
C LEU A 94 23.35 -18.07 16.80
N ASP A 95 24.67 -17.87 16.92
CA ASP A 95 25.45 -18.27 18.10
C ASP A 95 25.31 -17.29 19.28
N HIS A 96 24.71 -16.11 19.07
CA HIS A 96 24.27 -15.28 20.17
C HIS A 96 23.18 -16.01 20.96
N HIS A 97 23.33 -16.07 22.29
CA HIS A 97 22.58 -16.88 23.27
C HIS A 97 21.03 -16.86 23.22
N ALA A 98 20.42 -16.13 22.29
CA ALA A 98 18.98 -16.05 22.09
C ALA A 98 18.43 -17.07 21.06
N PHE A 99 19.22 -17.54 20.07
CA PHE A 99 18.64 -18.30 18.96
C PHE A 99 18.88 -19.81 19.04
N PRO A 100 17.81 -20.63 19.09
CA PRO A 100 17.97 -22.07 19.01
C PRO A 100 18.30 -22.48 17.56
N ALA A 101 19.34 -23.29 17.40
CA ALA A 101 19.65 -23.90 16.10
C ALA A 101 18.63 -25.00 15.71
N GLU A 102 17.86 -25.48 16.68
CA GLU A 102 16.77 -26.45 16.51
C GLU A 102 15.41 -25.72 16.49
N ALA A 103 14.39 -26.34 15.91
CA ALA A 103 13.05 -25.76 15.89
C ALA A 103 12.48 -25.58 17.30
N SER A 104 11.91 -24.41 17.59
CA SER A 104 11.33 -24.09 18.90
C SER A 104 10.03 -24.87 19.20
N ILE A 105 9.48 -25.56 18.19
CA ILE A 105 8.28 -26.40 18.27
C ILE A 105 8.61 -27.84 17.85
N PRO A 106 8.89 -28.75 18.80
CA PRO A 106 9.43 -30.08 18.50
C PRO A 106 8.40 -31.12 18.01
N TYR A 107 7.10 -30.78 17.96
CA TYR A 107 6.01 -31.74 17.68
C TYR A 107 5.32 -31.55 16.32
N ARG A 108 5.79 -30.60 15.52
CA ARG A 108 5.42 -30.41 14.11
C ARG A 108 6.72 -30.24 13.32
N ASP A 109 6.72 -30.70 12.07
CA ASP A 109 7.83 -30.49 11.13
C ASP A 109 7.89 -29.02 10.68
N PHE A 110 8.01 -28.10 11.65
CA PHE A 110 8.21 -26.69 11.37
C PHE A 110 9.71 -26.40 11.19
N PRO A 111 10.07 -25.46 10.30
CA PRO A 111 11.46 -25.10 10.08
C PRO A 111 12.09 -24.51 11.35
N SER A 112 13.35 -24.86 11.58
CA SER A 112 14.23 -24.19 12.54
C SER A 112 14.68 -22.81 12.03
N ALA A 113 15.20 -21.97 12.92
CA ALA A 113 15.84 -20.71 12.54
C ALA A 113 16.94 -20.90 11.48
N LYS A 114 17.65 -22.03 11.52
CA LYS A 114 18.67 -22.40 10.52
C LYS A 114 18.06 -22.68 9.14
N GLU A 115 16.92 -23.36 9.08
CA GLU A 115 16.23 -23.61 7.82
C GLU A 115 15.62 -22.33 7.26
N PHE A 116 15.05 -21.47 8.11
CA PHE A 116 14.60 -20.13 7.69
C PHE A 116 15.74 -19.28 7.15
N LYS A 117 16.90 -19.26 7.83
CA LYS A 117 18.11 -18.60 7.31
C LYS A 117 18.45 -19.10 5.90
N GLY A 118 18.47 -20.41 5.70
CA GLY A 118 18.73 -21.02 4.39
C GLY A 118 17.77 -20.52 3.32
N PHE A 119 16.47 -20.49 3.63
CA PHE A 119 15.44 -19.95 2.73
C PHE A 119 15.67 -18.47 2.40
N PHE A 120 15.98 -17.63 3.38
CA PHE A 120 16.20 -16.20 3.14
C PHE A 120 17.47 -15.92 2.32
N LEU A 121 18.52 -16.72 2.49
CA LEU A 121 19.72 -16.63 1.65
C LEU A 121 19.44 -16.95 0.17
N GLU A 122 18.42 -17.79 -0.11
CA GLU A 122 17.96 -18.10 -1.46
C GLU A 122 17.02 -17.02 -2.05
N CYS A 123 16.44 -16.14 -1.23
CA CYS A 123 15.43 -15.15 -1.65
C CYS A 123 15.99 -13.89 -2.34
N ASP A 124 17.32 -13.79 -2.52
CA ASP A 124 18.00 -12.59 -3.04
C ASP A 124 17.59 -11.30 -2.31
N ILE A 125 17.69 -11.35 -0.98
CA ILE A 125 17.27 -10.25 -0.08
C ILE A 125 17.98 -8.92 -0.37
N GLU A 126 19.23 -8.97 -0.84
CA GLU A 126 20.02 -7.79 -1.23
C GLU A 126 19.34 -7.04 -2.38
N SER A 127 19.06 -7.74 -3.49
CA SER A 127 18.37 -7.14 -4.63
C SER A 127 16.97 -6.61 -4.24
N ILE A 128 16.26 -7.28 -3.34
CA ILE A 128 14.94 -6.82 -2.87
C ILE A 128 15.07 -5.51 -2.08
N LEU A 129 16.05 -5.42 -1.18
CA LEU A 129 16.27 -4.24 -0.35
C LEU A 129 16.72 -3.03 -1.16
N GLU A 130 17.55 -3.24 -2.20
CA GLU A 130 18.08 -2.16 -3.05
C GLU A 130 17.12 -1.69 -4.16
N GLN A 131 16.12 -2.50 -4.53
CA GLN A 131 15.19 -2.16 -5.62
C GLN A 131 14.35 -0.91 -5.30
N ASP A 132 14.05 -0.08 -6.31
CA ASP A 132 13.07 1.01 -6.16
C ASP A 132 11.73 0.48 -5.60
N LEU A 133 11.15 1.19 -4.63
CA LEU A 133 9.96 0.72 -3.91
C LEU A 133 8.75 0.55 -4.85
N TYR A 134 8.54 1.46 -5.80
CA TYR A 134 7.42 1.38 -6.73
C TYR A 134 7.58 0.24 -7.72
N GLU A 135 8.80 0.03 -8.24
CA GLU A 135 9.12 -1.12 -9.07
C GLU A 135 8.92 -2.44 -8.31
N PHE A 136 9.46 -2.51 -7.09
CA PHE A 136 9.32 -3.68 -6.21
C PHE A 136 7.85 -4.00 -5.94
N LEU A 137 7.04 -3.02 -5.55
CA LEU A 137 5.61 -3.22 -5.27
C LEU A 137 4.84 -3.64 -6.53
N GLN A 138 5.14 -3.03 -7.68
CA GLN A 138 4.50 -3.39 -8.94
C GLN A 138 4.77 -4.85 -9.31
N GLU A 139 6.04 -5.28 -9.22
CA GLU A 139 6.43 -6.66 -9.46
C GLU A 139 5.81 -7.62 -8.46
N ASN A 140 5.87 -7.27 -7.17
CA ASN A 140 5.32 -8.07 -6.10
C ASN A 140 3.82 -8.26 -6.32
N TYR A 141 3.03 -7.20 -6.48
CA TYR A 141 1.59 -7.30 -6.72
C TYR A 141 1.26 -8.11 -7.98
N THR A 142 2.03 -7.94 -9.04
CA THR A 142 1.85 -8.72 -10.28
C THR A 142 2.01 -10.21 -10.03
N LYS A 143 3.00 -10.60 -9.21
CA LYS A 143 3.33 -11.99 -8.92
C LYS A 143 2.38 -12.59 -7.87
N THR A 144 2.18 -11.90 -6.75
CA THR A 144 1.67 -12.50 -5.50
C THR A 144 0.27 -12.01 -5.09
N ALA A 145 -0.23 -10.89 -5.63
CA ALA A 145 -1.53 -10.37 -5.18
C ALA A 145 -2.71 -11.29 -5.49
N PRO A 146 -3.68 -11.42 -4.55
CA PRO A 146 -4.93 -12.12 -4.79
C PRO A 146 -5.60 -11.60 -6.05
N SER A 147 -6.06 -12.51 -6.90
CA SER A 147 -6.56 -12.19 -8.24
C SER A 147 -7.66 -11.11 -8.26
N GLU A 148 -8.52 -11.15 -7.24
CA GLU A 148 -9.65 -10.26 -7.01
C GLU A 148 -9.27 -8.84 -6.58
N TYR A 149 -8.05 -8.64 -6.04
CA TYR A 149 -7.54 -7.34 -5.57
C TYR A 149 -6.31 -6.85 -6.33
N LYS A 150 -5.63 -7.73 -7.10
CA LYS A 150 -4.40 -7.43 -7.84
C LYS A 150 -4.51 -6.16 -8.67
N GLN A 151 -5.59 -6.05 -9.45
CA GLN A 151 -5.80 -4.89 -10.33
C GLN A 151 -6.16 -3.62 -9.57
N LEU A 152 -6.73 -3.74 -8.36
CA LEU A 152 -7.01 -2.61 -7.49
C LEU A 152 -5.71 -2.08 -6.87
N TYR A 153 -4.86 -2.96 -6.32
CA TYR A 153 -3.54 -2.57 -5.80
C TYR A 153 -2.65 -1.94 -6.87
N LEU A 154 -2.60 -2.52 -8.07
CA LEU A 154 -1.83 -1.95 -9.17
C LEU A 154 -2.36 -0.58 -9.59
N ALA A 155 -3.69 -0.39 -9.63
CA ALA A 155 -4.26 0.92 -9.95
C ALA A 155 -3.98 1.95 -8.84
N ASN A 156 -4.04 1.54 -7.57
CA ASN A 156 -3.74 2.39 -6.44
C ASN A 156 -2.25 2.78 -6.39
N LEU A 157 -1.34 1.85 -6.71
CA LEU A 157 0.10 2.13 -6.77
C LEU A 157 0.41 3.24 -7.78
N GLN A 158 -0.33 3.29 -8.89
CA GLN A 158 -0.19 4.36 -9.87
C GLN A 158 -0.72 5.70 -9.36
N VAL A 159 -1.74 5.71 -8.49
CA VAL A 159 -2.19 6.94 -7.82
C VAL A 159 -1.13 7.43 -6.85
N PHE A 160 -0.57 6.55 -6.01
CA PHE A 160 0.51 6.90 -5.08
C PHE A 160 1.70 7.52 -5.80
N LYS A 161 2.18 6.86 -6.85
CA LYS A 161 3.28 7.38 -7.66
C LYS A 161 2.95 8.75 -8.28
N LEU A 162 1.74 8.91 -8.80
CA LEU A 162 1.31 10.18 -9.40
C LEU A 162 1.24 11.31 -8.36
N LEU A 163 0.75 11.03 -7.15
CA LEU A 163 0.67 12.00 -6.07
C LEU A 163 2.05 12.39 -5.53
N ASP A 164 2.99 11.43 -5.41
CA ASP A 164 4.38 11.70 -5.07
C ASP A 164 5.03 12.64 -6.11
N GLU A 165 4.91 12.31 -7.40
CA GLU A 165 5.45 13.13 -8.50
C GLU A 165 4.91 14.56 -8.50
N MET A 166 3.64 14.74 -8.10
CA MET A 166 2.96 16.04 -8.06
C MET A 166 3.36 16.95 -6.88
N THR A 167 4.02 16.41 -5.85
CA THR A 167 4.51 17.25 -4.73
C THR A 167 5.74 18.08 -5.09
N GLU A 168 6.39 17.77 -6.21
CA GLU A 168 7.47 18.58 -6.73
C GLU A 168 6.92 19.73 -7.59
N GLU A 169 7.15 20.98 -7.17
CA GLU A 169 6.62 22.20 -7.82
C GLU A 169 6.89 22.26 -9.33
N GLU A 170 8.12 21.93 -9.74
CA GLU A 170 8.54 21.94 -11.15
C GLU A 170 7.68 20.97 -11.98
N ASN A 171 7.44 19.77 -11.47
CA ASN A 171 6.65 18.75 -12.14
C ASN A 171 5.21 19.22 -12.35
N LEU A 172 4.56 19.70 -11.28
CA LEU A 172 3.14 20.08 -11.34
C LEU A 172 2.89 21.20 -12.36
N THR A 173 3.82 22.16 -12.45
CA THR A 173 3.73 23.31 -13.37
C THR A 173 3.92 22.92 -14.83
N GLU A 174 4.85 22.00 -15.12
CA GLU A 174 5.13 21.60 -16.50
C GLU A 174 4.09 20.62 -17.05
N ASP A 175 3.54 19.74 -16.21
CA ASP A 175 2.80 18.55 -16.64
C ASP A 175 1.37 18.44 -16.08
N THR A 176 0.74 19.55 -15.65
CA THR A 176 -0.63 19.53 -15.06
C THR A 176 -1.65 18.77 -15.93
N LYS A 177 -1.58 18.93 -17.26
CA LYS A 177 -2.47 18.24 -18.22
C LYS A 177 -2.26 16.72 -18.20
N TYR A 178 -1.01 16.27 -18.11
CA TYR A 178 -0.66 14.86 -17.98
C TYR A 178 -1.21 14.29 -16.66
N TYR A 179 -0.96 14.95 -15.53
CA TYR A 179 -1.46 14.53 -14.22
C TYR A 179 -2.97 14.42 -14.18
N ARG A 180 -3.69 15.42 -14.72
CA ARG A 180 -5.15 15.42 -14.83
C ARG A 180 -5.68 14.20 -15.58
N ASP A 181 -5.10 13.90 -16.74
CA ASP A 181 -5.54 12.82 -17.61
C ASP A 181 -5.23 11.45 -16.98
N GLN A 182 -4.04 11.29 -16.38
CA GLN A 182 -3.67 10.07 -15.64
C GLN A 182 -4.57 9.85 -14.42
N MET A 183 -4.78 10.88 -13.60
CA MET A 183 -5.65 10.79 -12.43
C MET A 183 -7.05 10.35 -12.84
N GLY A 184 -7.63 10.95 -13.89
CA GLY A 184 -8.93 10.53 -14.42
C GLY A 184 -8.99 9.06 -14.87
N ASN A 185 -7.90 8.57 -15.49
CA ASN A 185 -7.78 7.17 -15.88
C ASN A 185 -7.70 6.24 -14.66
N TYR A 186 -6.90 6.58 -13.65
CA TYR A 186 -6.74 5.79 -12.44
C TYR A 186 -7.99 5.79 -11.57
N THR A 187 -8.65 6.93 -11.36
CA THR A 187 -9.96 7.00 -10.69
C THR A 187 -10.98 6.08 -11.36
N SER A 188 -11.04 6.08 -12.70
CA SER A 188 -11.96 5.23 -13.45
C SER A 188 -11.62 3.73 -13.33
N ARG A 189 -10.34 3.38 -13.20
CA ARG A 189 -9.91 2.00 -12.94
C ARG A 189 -10.28 1.59 -11.52
N ILE A 190 -9.93 2.38 -10.51
CA ILE A 190 -10.24 2.12 -9.10
C ILE A 190 -11.74 1.96 -8.90
N ARG A 191 -12.56 2.91 -9.41
CA ARG A 191 -14.03 2.86 -9.33
C ARG A 191 -14.59 1.53 -9.83
N ARG A 192 -14.16 1.10 -11.02
CA ARG A 192 -14.64 -0.16 -11.61
C ARG A 192 -14.25 -1.37 -10.77
N ARG A 193 -13.07 -1.37 -10.15
CA ARG A 193 -12.60 -2.48 -9.31
C ARG A 193 -13.31 -2.54 -7.97
N LEU A 194 -13.54 -1.39 -7.33
CA LEU A 194 -14.29 -1.33 -6.08
C LEU A 194 -15.75 -1.77 -6.29
N ILE A 195 -16.46 -1.20 -7.28
CA ILE A 195 -17.87 -1.55 -7.56
C ILE A 195 -18.05 -3.03 -7.93
N ALA A 196 -17.10 -3.60 -8.67
CA ALA A 196 -17.21 -4.99 -9.14
C ALA A 196 -16.93 -6.03 -8.05
N ASN A 197 -16.37 -5.62 -6.90
CA ASN A 197 -15.95 -6.54 -5.86
C ASN A 197 -16.86 -6.41 -4.62
N PRO A 198 -17.58 -7.49 -4.23
CA PRO A 198 -18.58 -7.44 -3.15
C PRO A 198 -17.99 -7.23 -1.76
N THR A 199 -16.67 -7.27 -1.60
CA THR A 199 -15.99 -6.96 -0.34
C THR A 199 -16.18 -5.50 0.07
N PHE A 200 -16.33 -4.58 -0.90
CA PHE A 200 -16.45 -3.16 -0.64
C PHE A 200 -17.91 -2.72 -0.58
N ASP A 201 -18.28 -2.02 0.48
CA ASP A 201 -19.58 -1.36 0.57
C ASP A 201 -19.67 -0.08 -0.27
N GLU A 202 -20.89 0.38 -0.51
CA GLU A 202 -21.17 1.56 -1.35
C GLU A 202 -20.50 2.83 -0.80
N GLU A 203 -20.47 2.98 0.52
CA GLU A 203 -19.88 4.12 1.22
C GLU A 203 -18.36 4.18 1.01
N THR A 204 -17.67 3.05 1.08
CA THR A 204 -16.24 2.94 0.74
C THR A 204 -15.97 3.37 -0.69
N VAL A 205 -16.81 2.94 -1.64
CA VAL A 205 -16.70 3.35 -3.03
C VAL A 205 -16.89 4.85 -3.15
N GLU A 206 -17.90 5.41 -2.48
CA GLU A 206 -18.21 6.83 -2.54
C GLU A 206 -17.06 7.70 -2.01
N ILE A 207 -16.58 7.42 -0.80
CA ILE A 207 -15.49 8.16 -0.14
C ILE A 207 -14.24 8.16 -1.04
N VAL A 208 -13.74 7.00 -1.45
CA VAL A 208 -12.52 6.90 -2.26
C VAL A 208 -12.66 7.65 -3.59
N ILE A 209 -13.83 7.56 -4.23
CA ILE A 209 -14.06 8.20 -5.53
C ILE A 209 -14.31 9.71 -5.39
N GLN A 210 -14.88 10.17 -4.28
CA GLN A 210 -15.01 11.59 -3.98
C GLN A 210 -13.63 12.22 -3.79
N SER A 211 -12.75 11.63 -2.96
CA SER A 211 -11.41 12.18 -2.72
C SER A 211 -10.59 12.24 -4.01
N LEU A 212 -10.56 11.16 -4.81
CA LEU A 212 -9.86 11.16 -6.11
C LEU A 212 -10.48 12.16 -7.10
N ARG A 213 -11.78 12.43 -7.00
CA ARG A 213 -12.45 13.43 -7.84
C ARG A 213 -12.06 14.85 -7.42
N ALA A 214 -11.97 15.14 -6.12
CA ALA A 214 -11.52 16.43 -5.62
C ALA A 214 -10.11 16.76 -6.14
N ILE A 215 -9.18 15.80 -6.04
CA ILE A 215 -7.81 15.94 -6.57
C ILE A 215 -7.82 16.20 -8.08
N LYS A 216 -8.64 15.44 -8.83
CA LYS A 216 -8.79 15.66 -10.27
C LYS A 216 -9.39 17.04 -10.58
N GLN A 217 -10.34 17.52 -9.79
CA GLN A 217 -10.95 18.84 -9.96
C GLN A 217 -9.93 19.95 -9.74
N ALA A 218 -9.10 19.85 -8.72
CA ALA A 218 -7.99 20.78 -8.52
C ALA A 218 -7.05 20.83 -9.76
N LEU A 219 -6.70 19.67 -10.31
CA LEU A 219 -5.90 19.57 -11.54
C LEU A 219 -6.61 20.17 -12.78
N VAL A 220 -7.94 20.09 -12.85
CA VAL A 220 -8.72 20.74 -13.92
C VAL A 220 -8.57 22.25 -13.81
N ALA A 221 -8.79 22.83 -12.63
CA ALA A 221 -8.64 24.26 -12.40
C ALA A 221 -7.22 24.75 -12.70
N LEU A 222 -6.20 24.04 -12.20
CA LEU A 222 -4.81 24.39 -12.45
C LEU A 222 -4.42 24.30 -13.93
N SER A 223 -4.98 23.37 -14.70
CA SER A 223 -4.67 23.25 -16.13
C SER A 223 -5.06 24.47 -16.96
N GLN A 224 -5.83 25.41 -16.39
CA GLN A 224 -6.26 26.66 -17.01
C GLN A 224 -5.55 27.89 -16.43
N THR A 225 -4.70 27.71 -15.42
CA THR A 225 -3.99 28.80 -14.74
C THR A 225 -2.60 28.97 -15.32
N GLU A 226 -2.20 30.20 -15.63
CA GLU A 226 -0.84 30.48 -16.16
C GLU A 226 0.24 30.40 -15.07
N ASP A 227 -0.08 30.81 -13.83
CA ASP A 227 0.86 30.84 -12.69
C ASP A 227 0.29 30.09 -11.48
N ILE A 228 0.83 28.91 -11.17
CA ILE A 228 0.46 28.12 -9.98
C ILE A 228 1.04 28.78 -8.73
N GLN A 229 0.21 28.95 -7.71
CA GLN A 229 0.60 29.55 -6.43
C GLN A 229 1.09 28.48 -5.43
N SER A 230 1.93 28.87 -4.48
CA SER A 230 2.53 27.93 -3.51
C SER A 230 1.51 27.24 -2.60
N ASP A 231 0.43 27.93 -2.24
CA ASP A 231 -0.69 27.36 -1.48
C ASP A 231 -1.45 26.29 -2.28
N GLN A 232 -1.55 26.45 -3.60
CA GLN A 232 -2.13 25.45 -4.50
C GLN A 232 -1.26 24.20 -4.62
N ILE A 233 0.06 24.32 -4.46
CA ILE A 233 0.97 23.16 -4.39
C ILE A 233 0.78 22.44 -3.04
N GLY A 234 0.67 23.20 -1.95
CA GLY A 234 0.40 22.66 -0.61
C GLY A 234 -0.89 21.84 -0.51
N TYR A 235 -1.89 22.13 -1.35
CA TYR A 235 -3.06 21.26 -1.52
C TYR A 235 -2.68 19.82 -1.90
N PHE A 236 -1.76 19.64 -2.85
CA PHE A 236 -1.40 18.31 -3.34
C PHE A 236 -0.52 17.53 -2.35
N GLU A 237 0.29 18.23 -1.56
CA GLU A 237 0.99 17.62 -0.41
C GLU A 237 -0.03 17.08 0.60
N THR A 238 -1.05 17.88 0.93
CA THR A 238 -2.13 17.48 1.84
C THR A 238 -2.95 16.33 1.24
N ALA A 239 -3.34 16.44 -0.03
CA ALA A 239 -4.09 15.40 -0.73
C ALA A 239 -3.32 14.08 -0.81
N ARG A 240 -2.00 14.13 -1.01
CA ARG A 240 -1.12 12.97 -0.97
C ARG A 240 -1.15 12.33 0.42
N GLU A 241 -0.90 13.09 1.47
CA GLU A 241 -0.89 12.58 2.84
C GLU A 241 -2.23 11.97 3.23
N GLU A 242 -3.33 12.70 3.02
CA GLU A 242 -4.67 12.24 3.39
C GLU A 242 -5.11 11.03 2.56
N TYR A 243 -4.76 10.98 1.27
CA TYR A 243 -5.07 9.80 0.47
C TYR A 243 -4.36 8.55 0.98
N HIS A 244 -3.10 8.66 1.39
CA HIS A 244 -2.31 7.54 1.91
C HIS A 244 -2.73 7.12 3.33
N GLU A 245 -2.95 8.07 4.23
CA GLU A 245 -3.12 7.82 5.66
C GLU A 245 -4.57 7.68 6.12
N SER A 246 -5.51 8.26 5.36
CA SER A 246 -6.92 8.34 5.77
C SER A 246 -7.84 7.67 4.76
N ILE A 247 -7.66 7.90 3.44
CA ILE A 247 -8.59 7.40 2.41
C ILE A 247 -8.31 5.95 2.00
N TRP A 248 -7.10 5.64 1.52
CA TRP A 248 -6.73 4.27 1.09
C TRP A 248 -6.82 3.20 2.19
N PRO A 249 -6.61 3.51 3.48
CA PRO A 249 -6.78 2.53 4.54
C PRO A 249 -8.19 1.94 4.64
N LEU A 250 -9.23 2.68 4.20
CA LEU A 250 -10.62 2.23 4.23
C LEU A 250 -10.88 0.98 3.36
N PRO A 251 -10.56 0.95 2.05
CA PRO A 251 -10.62 -0.29 1.28
C PRO A 251 -9.57 -1.30 1.76
N ALA A 252 -8.38 -0.86 2.20
CA ALA A 252 -7.34 -1.79 2.63
C ALA A 252 -7.74 -2.62 3.86
N ILE A 253 -8.43 -2.05 4.86
CA ILE A 253 -8.87 -2.81 6.04
C ILE A 253 -9.93 -3.85 5.67
N GLN A 254 -10.78 -3.58 4.68
CA GLN A 254 -11.76 -4.56 4.19
C GLN A 254 -11.07 -5.73 3.46
N ILE A 255 -10.06 -5.43 2.63
CA ILE A 255 -9.19 -6.46 2.05
C ILE A 255 -8.53 -7.28 3.16
N SER A 256 -8.04 -6.61 4.20
CA SER A 256 -7.36 -7.25 5.32
C SER A 256 -8.27 -8.19 6.12
N ILE A 257 -9.52 -7.79 6.36
CA ILE A 257 -10.51 -8.66 7.00
C ILE A 257 -10.85 -9.86 6.10
N ASP A 258 -10.99 -9.65 4.80
CA ASP A 258 -11.28 -10.73 3.86
C ASP A 258 -10.12 -11.73 3.75
N LYS A 259 -8.88 -11.24 3.75
CA LYS A 259 -7.67 -12.05 3.48
C LYS A 259 -6.92 -12.55 4.71
N ALA A 260 -7.31 -12.16 5.91
CA ALA A 260 -6.69 -12.68 7.12
C ALA A 260 -6.77 -14.22 7.20
N SER A 261 -5.62 -14.85 7.39
CA SER A 261 -5.38 -16.28 7.59
C SER A 261 -4.44 -16.51 8.78
N GLY A 262 -4.20 -17.75 9.17
CA GLY A 262 -3.43 -18.08 10.38
C GLY A 262 -4.33 -18.33 11.59
N VAL A 263 -3.73 -18.61 12.74
CA VAL A 263 -4.49 -19.08 13.91
C VAL A 263 -5.29 -17.95 14.58
N GLU A 264 -4.78 -16.73 14.50
CA GLU A 264 -5.44 -15.54 15.07
C GLU A 264 -6.40 -14.84 14.08
N ALA A 265 -6.62 -15.40 12.89
CA ALA A 265 -7.40 -14.76 11.84
C ALA A 265 -8.82 -14.35 12.29
N ASP A 266 -9.51 -15.20 13.05
CA ASP A 266 -10.87 -14.88 13.51
C ASP A 266 -10.90 -13.73 14.51
N GLU A 267 -9.92 -13.66 15.42
CA GLU A 267 -9.79 -12.56 16.37
C GLU A 267 -9.43 -11.26 15.64
N PHE A 268 -8.48 -11.34 14.72
CA PHE A 268 -8.08 -10.22 13.87
C PHE A 268 -9.27 -9.69 13.05
N LYS A 269 -10.05 -10.57 12.42
CA LYS A 269 -11.24 -10.17 11.65
C LYS A 269 -12.29 -9.47 12.50
N ASN A 270 -12.48 -9.89 13.76
CA ASN A 270 -13.41 -9.24 14.66
C ASN A 270 -12.94 -7.83 15.05
N LYS A 271 -11.66 -7.68 15.45
CA LYS A 271 -11.06 -6.37 15.74
C LYS A 271 -11.06 -5.45 14.52
N GLY A 272 -10.72 -5.98 13.35
CA GLY A 272 -10.74 -5.22 12.09
C GLY A 272 -12.12 -4.68 11.75
N ARG A 273 -13.20 -5.44 12.00
CA ARG A 273 -14.58 -4.94 11.81
C ARG A 273 -14.96 -3.84 12.80
N GLU A 274 -14.39 -3.85 14.00
CA GLU A 274 -14.57 -2.76 14.98
C GLU A 274 -13.83 -1.51 14.50
N MET A 275 -12.56 -1.64 14.13
CA MET A 275 -11.72 -0.55 13.60
C MET A 275 -12.23 0.05 12.29
N LEU A 276 -12.91 -0.75 11.45
CA LEU A 276 -13.48 -0.29 10.18
C LEU A 276 -14.44 0.90 10.36
N ARG A 277 -15.07 1.05 11.53
CA ARG A 277 -15.93 2.22 11.80
C ARG A 277 -15.08 3.48 11.95
N ASP A 278 -14.08 3.44 12.82
CA ASP A 278 -13.21 4.58 13.10
C ASP A 278 -12.45 5.01 11.84
N ILE A 279 -11.90 4.05 11.08
CA ILE A 279 -11.23 4.31 9.79
C ILE A 279 -12.19 4.95 8.78
N ARG A 280 -13.45 4.52 8.76
CA ARG A 280 -14.46 5.08 7.85
C ARG A 280 -14.81 6.51 8.22
N ASP A 281 -15.03 6.78 9.50
CA ASP A 281 -15.36 8.12 9.99
C ASP A 281 -14.21 9.09 9.69
N GLU A 282 -12.96 8.66 9.92
CA GLU A 282 -11.77 9.41 9.56
C GLU A 282 -11.68 9.66 8.04
N ALA A 283 -11.81 8.61 7.23
CA ALA A 283 -11.76 8.72 5.76
C ALA A 283 -12.86 9.64 5.20
N SER A 284 -14.07 9.59 5.78
CA SER A 284 -15.19 10.46 5.38
C SER A 284 -14.87 11.92 5.67
N ASN A 285 -14.43 12.23 6.91
CA ASN A 285 -14.07 13.61 7.29
C ASN A 285 -12.96 14.15 6.39
N LYS A 286 -11.92 13.35 6.12
CA LYS A 286 -10.80 13.75 5.26
C LYS A 286 -11.19 13.91 3.80
N SER A 287 -12.11 13.08 3.31
CA SER A 287 -12.67 13.25 1.97
C SER A 287 -13.46 14.55 1.82
N ASP A 288 -14.19 14.94 2.86
CA ASP A 288 -14.94 16.20 2.90
C ASP A 288 -13.98 17.40 2.99
N GLU A 289 -12.98 17.35 3.87
CA GLU A 289 -11.91 18.37 3.97
C GLU A 289 -11.23 18.61 2.61
N LEU A 290 -10.78 17.54 1.92
CA LEU A 290 -10.18 17.66 0.59
C LEU A 290 -11.12 18.28 -0.46
N THR A 291 -12.43 18.13 -0.28
CA THR A 291 -13.45 18.68 -1.17
C THR A 291 -13.75 20.14 -0.84
N ASP A 292 -13.68 20.53 0.42
CA ASP A 292 -13.89 21.93 0.84
C ASP A 292 -12.65 22.78 0.52
N ASP A 293 -11.45 22.22 0.72
CA ASP A 293 -10.16 22.88 0.45
C ASP A 293 -10.05 23.36 -1.00
N ILE A 294 -10.60 22.63 -1.98
CA ILE A 294 -10.57 23.09 -3.37
C ILE A 294 -11.36 24.39 -3.56
N TYR A 295 -12.42 24.64 -2.80
CA TYR A 295 -13.15 25.91 -2.86
C TYR A 295 -12.41 27.03 -2.15
N GLU A 296 -11.83 26.73 -0.98
CA GLU A 296 -11.08 27.72 -0.19
C GLU A 296 -9.83 28.21 -0.92
N MET A 297 -9.17 27.33 -1.67
CA MET A 297 -7.94 27.63 -2.42
C MET A 297 -8.21 28.10 -3.86
N GLY A 298 -9.48 28.28 -4.26
CA GLY A 298 -9.83 28.69 -5.62
C GLY A 298 -9.49 27.64 -6.70
N LEU A 299 -9.39 26.37 -6.30
CA LEU A 299 -9.13 25.20 -7.14
C LEU A 299 -10.41 24.48 -7.58
N ALA A 300 -11.58 25.03 -7.27
CA ALA A 300 -12.86 24.52 -7.73
C ALA A 300 -13.09 24.88 -9.22
N PRO A 301 -13.27 23.89 -10.12
CA PRO A 301 -13.49 24.17 -11.54
C PRO A 301 -14.75 24.98 -11.81
N THR A 302 -14.63 25.94 -12.71
CA THR A 302 -15.74 26.69 -13.30
C THR A 302 -16.40 25.92 -14.46
N GLU A 303 -17.58 26.36 -14.90
CA GLU A 303 -18.22 25.80 -16.11
C GLU A 303 -17.36 25.98 -17.36
N GLU A 304 -16.54 27.03 -17.42
CA GLU A 304 -15.68 27.34 -18.55
C GLU A 304 -14.53 26.33 -18.65
N ASP A 305 -13.95 25.95 -17.51
CA ASP A 305 -12.86 24.96 -17.45
C ASP A 305 -13.28 23.61 -18.05
N TYR A 306 -14.52 23.19 -17.80
CA TYR A 306 -15.05 21.96 -18.40
C TYR A 306 -15.30 22.07 -19.91
N ARG A 307 -15.70 23.24 -20.41
CA ARG A 307 -15.92 23.45 -21.85
C ARG A 307 -14.60 23.44 -22.62
N THR A 308 -13.57 24.11 -22.11
CA THR A 308 -12.24 24.12 -22.72
C THR A 308 -11.66 22.70 -22.83
N ILE A 309 -11.86 21.87 -21.80
CA ILE A 309 -11.43 20.46 -21.85
C ILE A 309 -12.19 19.67 -22.93
N GLN A 310 -13.50 19.91 -23.07
CA GLN A 310 -14.30 19.23 -24.07
C GLN A 310 -13.85 19.60 -25.50
N ASP A 311 -13.54 20.87 -25.74
CA ASP A 311 -13.05 21.36 -27.03
C ASP A 311 -11.65 20.77 -27.35
N ASP A 312 -10.76 20.70 -26.36
CA ASP A 312 -9.44 20.07 -26.45
C ASP A 312 -9.51 18.58 -26.86
N LEU A 313 -10.46 17.85 -26.26
CA LEU A 313 -10.70 16.44 -26.58
C LEU A 313 -11.23 16.30 -28.01
N ASP A 314 -12.21 17.12 -28.39
CA ASP A 314 -12.79 17.10 -29.74
C ASP A 314 -11.78 17.46 -30.83
N GLU A 315 -10.84 18.37 -30.56
CA GLU A 315 -9.72 18.66 -31.46
C GLU A 315 -8.72 17.50 -31.55
N SER A 316 -8.42 16.84 -30.43
CA SER A 316 -7.54 15.66 -30.40
C SER A 316 -8.12 14.51 -31.23
N TRP A 317 -9.42 14.23 -31.08
CA TRP A 317 -10.13 13.23 -31.88
C TRP A 317 -10.12 13.55 -33.37
N LYS A 318 -10.33 14.82 -33.75
CA LYS A 318 -10.23 15.27 -35.15
C LYS A 318 -8.82 15.08 -35.71
N LYS A 319 -7.76 15.26 -34.92
CA LYS A 319 -6.37 14.99 -35.37
C LYS A 319 -6.10 13.50 -35.58
N VAL A 320 -6.65 12.64 -34.71
CA VAL A 320 -6.56 11.17 -34.85
C VAL A 320 -7.34 10.66 -36.06
N GLU A 321 -8.55 11.13 -36.29
CA GLU A 321 -9.32 10.76 -37.50
C GLU A 321 -8.64 11.23 -38.78
N ASN A 322 -8.12 12.45 -38.83
CA ASN A 322 -7.44 12.99 -40.01
C ASN A 322 -6.09 12.29 -40.32
N SER A 323 -5.46 11.68 -39.32
CA SER A 323 -4.24 10.88 -39.50
C SER A 323 -4.55 9.43 -39.89
N ALA A 324 -5.66 8.87 -39.43
CA ALA A 324 -6.15 7.55 -39.86
C ALA A 324 -6.67 7.53 -41.31
N ILE A 325 -7.13 8.66 -41.84
CA ILE A 325 -7.61 8.81 -43.23
C ILE A 325 -6.46 8.99 -44.25
N ARG A 326 -5.20 9.17 -43.79
CA ARG A 326 -4.02 9.36 -44.65
C ARG A 326 -3.18 8.10 -44.90
N ILE A 327 -3.69 6.90 -44.57
CA ILE A 327 -3.13 5.59 -44.95
C ILE A 327 -3.98 5.03 -46.08
#